data_AF-A0A948WWH4-F1
#
_entry.id   AF-A0A948WWH4-F1
#
_cell.length_a   1.000
_cell.length_b   1.000
_cell.length_c   1.000
_cell.angle_alpha   90.00
_cell.angle_beta   90.00
_cell.angle_gamma   90.00
#
_symmetry.space_group_name_H-M   'P 1'
#
loop_
_entity.id
_entity.type
_entity.pdbx_description
1 polymer ?
#
loop_
_entity_poly.entity_id
_entity_poly.type
_entity_poly.pdbx_seq_one_letter_code
_entity_poly.pdbx_strand_id
1 'polypeptide(L)'
;MKKIRIHFFNINLGPYSVHDQDINIKYHPSLIDRVFEAVSVLMVIAGCIYFVANSGFENKDTLAGFLVNLIVCLLVFTCPYTPVEYIRFPVRISRQNIVKQYIMALRLMRIVNIFICLLLVFNALSINYPWANPVIGISVAAMLLSIMVYYIFAIRNK
;
A
#
# COMPACT_ATOMS: atom_id res chain seq x y z
N MET A 1 26.86 -13.37 -10.06
CA MET A 1 26.02 -13.21 -8.85
C MET A 1 24.59 -13.56 -9.20
N LYS A 2 24.06 -14.68 -8.66
CA LYS A 2 22.69 -15.15 -8.90
C LYS A 2 21.73 -14.19 -8.18
N LYS A 3 21.00 -13.35 -8.92
CA LYS A 3 19.93 -12.53 -8.35
C LYS A 3 18.88 -13.47 -7.77
N ILE A 4 18.78 -13.53 -6.44
CA ILE A 4 17.68 -14.18 -5.76
C ILE A 4 16.43 -13.38 -6.15
N ARG A 5 15.66 -13.90 -7.11
CA ARG A 5 14.41 -13.29 -7.59
C ARG A 5 13.33 -13.78 -6.62
N ILE A 6 13.12 -13.00 -5.57
CA ILE A 6 12.17 -13.27 -4.49
C ILE A 6 10.75 -13.15 -5.07
N HIS A 7 10.12 -14.29 -5.41
CA HIS A 7 8.77 -14.40 -5.97
C HIS A 7 7.69 -14.30 -4.88
N PHE A 8 7.50 -13.13 -4.26
CA PHE A 8 6.61 -13.06 -3.09
C PHE A 8 5.17 -12.66 -3.40
N PHE A 9 4.86 -11.84 -4.41
CA PHE A 9 3.46 -11.42 -4.65
C PHE A 9 3.15 -11.11 -6.11
N ASN A 10 2.11 -11.75 -6.65
CA ASN A 10 1.44 -11.32 -7.87
C ASN A 10 0.35 -10.31 -7.49
N ILE A 11 0.48 -9.07 -7.95
CA ILE A 11 -0.48 -8.01 -7.74
C ILE A 11 -1.47 -8.04 -8.91
N ASN A 12 -2.73 -8.39 -8.65
CA ASN A 12 -3.75 -8.47 -9.68
C ASN A 12 -4.67 -7.24 -9.66
N LEU A 13 -4.40 -6.25 -10.51
CA LEU A 13 -5.28 -5.08 -10.69
C LEU A 13 -6.21 -5.22 -11.91
N GLY A 14 -6.10 -6.31 -12.69
CA GLY A 14 -6.92 -6.53 -13.87
C GLY A 14 -6.43 -7.69 -14.75
N PRO A 15 -7.05 -7.90 -15.94
CA PRO A 15 -6.84 -9.11 -16.72
C PRO A 15 -5.55 -9.10 -17.56
N TYR A 16 -4.88 -7.95 -17.74
CA TYR A 16 -3.76 -7.81 -18.67
C TYR A 16 -2.40 -7.95 -17.96
N SER A 17 -1.49 -8.76 -18.51
CA SER A 17 -0.13 -8.98 -18.01
C SER A 17 0.92 -8.49 -19.01
N VAL A 18 2.15 -8.27 -18.54
CA VAL A 18 3.33 -7.85 -19.34
C VAL A 18 4.16 -9.05 -19.83
N HIS A 19 3.68 -10.29 -19.60
CA HIS A 19 4.46 -11.53 -19.74
C HIS A 19 5.25 -11.73 -21.06
N ASP A 20 4.85 -11.08 -22.15
CA ASP A 20 5.48 -11.20 -23.48
C ASP A 20 6.35 -10.00 -23.89
N GLN A 21 6.57 -9.01 -23.01
CA GLN A 21 7.40 -7.85 -23.32
C GLN A 21 8.67 -7.84 -22.44
N ASP A 22 9.84 -8.03 -23.06
CA ASP A 22 11.17 -7.85 -22.44
C ASP A 22 11.36 -6.38 -22.01
N ILE A 23 10.84 -6.03 -20.84
CA ILE A 23 10.87 -4.65 -20.35
C ILE A 23 11.55 -4.61 -18.99
N ASN A 24 12.83 -4.28 -19.01
CA ASN A 24 13.62 -3.96 -17.83
C ASN A 24 13.37 -2.50 -17.42
N ILE A 25 12.19 -2.20 -16.85
CA ILE A 25 11.91 -0.88 -16.30
C ILE A 25 12.66 -0.73 -14.97
N LYS A 26 13.76 0.04 -14.99
CA LYS A 26 14.39 0.54 -13.77
C LYS A 26 13.64 1.78 -13.31
N TYR A 27 12.63 1.60 -12.46
CA TYR A 27 11.92 2.73 -11.88
C TYR A 27 12.80 3.42 -10.84
N HIS A 28 12.97 4.74 -10.98
CA HIS A 28 13.61 5.56 -9.98
C HIS A 28 12.51 6.28 -9.18
N PRO A 29 12.41 6.07 -7.86
CA PRO A 29 11.35 6.67 -7.06
C PRO A 29 11.44 8.19 -7.11
N SER A 30 10.31 8.85 -7.38
CA SER A 30 10.21 10.30 -7.38
C SER A 30 10.26 10.85 -5.94
N LEU A 31 10.52 12.15 -5.77
CA LEU A 31 10.51 12.79 -4.44
C LEU A 31 9.18 12.58 -3.72
N ILE A 32 8.07 12.66 -4.44
CA ILE A 32 6.72 12.43 -3.91
C ILE A 32 6.59 11.01 -3.36
N ASP A 33 7.14 10.02 -4.07
CA ASP A 33 7.11 8.63 -3.64
C ASP A 33 7.89 8.42 -2.34
N ARG A 34 9.02 9.10 -2.17
CA ARG A 34 9.81 9.07 -0.93
C ARG A 34 9.09 9.73 0.24
N VAL A 35 8.37 10.83 -0.01
CA VAL A 35 7.56 11.50 1.02
C VAL A 35 6.46 10.55 1.51
N PHE A 36 5.73 9.90 0.61
CA PHE A 36 4.70 8.93 0.99
C PHE A 36 5.25 7.77 1.81
N GLU A 37 6.45 7.32 1.47
CA GLU A 37 7.14 6.27 2.21
C GLU A 37 7.53 6.73 3.62
N ALA A 38 8.16 7.90 3.74
CA ALA A 38 8.51 8.50 5.03
C ALA A 38 7.28 8.71 5.92
N VAL A 39 6.17 9.21 5.35
CA VAL A 39 4.89 9.38 6.07
C VAL A 39 4.39 8.04 6.60
N SER A 40 4.41 6.99 5.78
CA SER A 40 3.97 5.66 6.23
C SER A 40 4.83 5.09 7.35
N VAL A 41 6.16 5.25 7.29
CA VAL A 41 7.09 4.81 8.35
C VAL A 41 6.84 5.58 9.65
N LEU A 42 6.68 6.90 9.58
CA LEU A 42 6.37 7.73 10.74
C LEU A 42 5.04 7.31 11.40
N MET A 43 4.02 6.99 10.60
CA MET A 43 2.74 6.50 11.14
C MET A 43 2.89 5.16 11.86
N VAL A 44 3.66 4.22 11.30
CA VAL A 44 3.94 2.93 11.97
C VAL A 44 4.63 3.14 13.30
N ILE A 45 5.68 3.96 13.33
CA ILE A 45 6.42 4.26 14.55
C ILE A 45 5.49 4.90 15.59
N ALA A 46 4.68 5.88 15.19
CA ALA A 46 3.72 6.53 16.08
C ALA A 46 2.67 5.54 16.64
N GLY A 47 2.13 4.66 15.79
CA GLY A 47 1.20 3.61 16.20
C GLY A 47 1.81 2.63 17.20
N CYS A 48 3.06 2.20 16.97
CA CYS A 48 3.79 1.33 17.88
C CYS A 48 4.08 2.01 19.23
N ILE A 49 4.56 3.26 19.23
CA ILE A 49 4.83 4.01 20.46
C ILE A 49 3.54 4.16 21.27
N TYR A 50 2.44 4.56 20.63
CA TYR A 50 1.15 4.72 21.30
C TYR A 50 0.64 3.40 21.89
N PHE A 51 0.74 2.31 21.14
CA PHE A 51 0.31 0.99 21.58
C PHE A 51 1.11 0.50 22.81
N VAL A 52 2.43 0.68 22.80
CA VAL A 52 3.31 0.34 23.93
C VAL A 52 3.03 1.23 25.15
N ALA A 53 2.82 2.53 24.95
CA ALA A 53 2.60 3.50 26.03
C ALA A 53 1.26 3.30 26.77
N ASN A 54 0.26 2.71 26.13
CA ASN A 54 -1.08 2.51 26.69
C ASN A 54 -1.34 1.05 27.08
N SER A 55 -0.30 0.32 27.49
CA SER A 55 -0.41 -1.07 27.94
C SER A 55 -1.16 -2.00 26.95
N GLY A 56 -1.00 -1.80 25.64
CA GLY A 56 -1.69 -2.60 24.62
C GLY A 56 -1.46 -4.12 24.71
N PHE A 57 -0.47 -4.55 25.50
CA PHE A 57 -0.18 -5.95 25.81
C PHE A 57 -1.14 -6.60 26.82
N GLU A 58 -1.94 -5.82 27.56
CA GLU A 58 -2.84 -6.35 28.60
C GLU A 58 -4.03 -7.12 28.00
N ASN A 59 -4.55 -6.65 26.87
CA ASN A 59 -5.70 -7.26 26.20
C ASN A 59 -5.27 -8.03 24.94
N LYS A 60 -5.37 -9.36 24.99
CA LYS A 60 -4.99 -10.27 23.88
C LYS A 60 -5.67 -9.92 22.56
N ASP A 61 -6.94 -9.51 22.59
CA ASP A 61 -7.70 -9.16 21.39
C ASP A 61 -7.18 -7.87 20.74
N THR A 62 -6.85 -6.86 21.56
CA THR A 62 -6.25 -5.60 21.07
C THR A 62 -4.86 -5.81 20.50
N LEU A 63 -4.07 -6.70 21.12
CA LEU A 63 -2.75 -7.09 20.64
C LEU A 63 -2.82 -7.87 19.33
N ALA A 64 -3.72 -8.83 19.21
CA ALA A 64 -3.94 -9.57 17.97
C ALA A 64 -4.34 -8.63 16.83
N GLY A 65 -5.30 -7.73 17.08
CA GLY A 65 -5.73 -6.74 16.08
C GLY A 65 -4.60 -5.80 15.64
N PHE A 66 -3.79 -5.31 16.60
CA PHE A 66 -2.65 -4.46 16.29
C PHE A 66 -1.58 -5.19 15.49
N LEU A 67 -1.22 -6.42 15.87
CA LEU A 67 -0.22 -7.23 15.17
C LEU A 67 -0.66 -7.57 13.74
N VAL A 68 -1.93 -7.92 13.54
CA VAL A 68 -2.48 -8.17 12.20
C VAL A 68 -2.34 -6.91 11.35
N ASN A 69 -2.75 -5.74 11.85
CA ASN A 69 -2.62 -4.48 11.13
C ASN A 69 -1.16 -4.11 10.85
N LEU A 70 -0.25 -4.38 11.78
CA LEU A 70 1.18 -4.12 11.62
C LEU A 70 1.77 -4.99 10.51
N ILE A 71 1.47 -6.29 10.52
CA ILE A 71 1.89 -7.24 9.48
C ILE A 71 1.35 -6.80 8.12
N VAL A 72 0.08 -6.39 8.04
CA VAL A 72 -0.52 -5.91 6.78
C VAL A 72 0.15 -4.63 6.29
N CYS A 73 0.42 -3.64 7.15
CA CYS A 73 1.14 -2.41 6.76
C CYS A 73 2.57 -2.75 6.29
N LEU A 74 3.29 -3.68 6.94
CA LEU A 74 4.62 -4.12 6.49
C LEU A 74 4.59 -4.86 5.16
N LEU A 75 3.60 -5.73 4.94
CA LEU A 75 3.41 -6.41 3.66
C LEU A 75 3.16 -5.40 2.53
N VAL A 76 2.23 -4.47 2.74
CA VAL A 76 1.87 -3.46 1.73
C VAL A 76 3.01 -2.46 1.50
N PHE A 77 3.83 -2.17 2.52
CA PHE A 77 5.03 -1.36 2.38
C PHE A 77 6.03 -1.95 1.37
N THR A 78 6.09 -3.28 1.24
CA THR A 78 6.96 -3.95 0.25
C THR A 78 6.38 -3.97 -1.17
N CYS A 79 5.06 -3.80 -1.35
CA CYS A 79 4.40 -3.91 -2.66
C CYS A 79 4.89 -2.91 -3.72
N PRO A 80 5.22 -1.64 -3.39
CA PRO A 80 5.78 -0.69 -4.37
C PRO A 80 7.17 -1.06 -4.89
N TYR A 81 7.83 -2.06 -4.32
CA TYR A 81 9.14 -2.56 -4.76
C TYR A 81 9.02 -3.76 -5.72
N THR A 82 7.79 -4.19 -6.00
CA THR A 82 7.51 -5.33 -6.88
C THR A 82 7.81 -4.98 -8.35
N PRO A 83 8.53 -5.84 -9.08
CA PRO A 83 8.76 -5.67 -10.51
C PRO A 83 7.46 -5.63 -11.31
N VAL A 84 7.47 -4.91 -12.43
CA VAL A 84 6.34 -4.78 -13.38
C VAL A 84 5.80 -6.14 -13.82
N GLU A 85 6.68 -7.14 -13.98
CA GLU A 85 6.36 -8.51 -14.41
C GLU A 85 5.30 -9.20 -13.54
N TYR A 86 5.17 -8.78 -12.28
CA TYR A 86 4.22 -9.35 -11.31
C TYR A 86 2.98 -8.49 -11.09
N ILE A 87 2.81 -7.41 -11.84
CA ILE A 87 1.63 -6.53 -11.77
C ILE A 87 0.76 -6.80 -13.00
N ARG A 88 -0.49 -7.21 -12.76
CA ARG A 88 -1.52 -7.24 -13.80
C ARG A 88 -2.32 -5.95 -13.78
N PHE A 89 -2.61 -5.42 -14.96
CA PHE A 89 -3.21 -4.10 -15.14
C PHE A 89 -4.66 -4.21 -15.63
N PRO A 90 -5.50 -3.20 -15.32
CA PRO A 90 -6.90 -3.13 -15.78
C PRO A 90 -7.04 -2.88 -17.28
N VAL A 91 -6.00 -2.36 -17.93
CA VAL A 91 -6.04 -1.93 -19.34
C VAL A 91 -4.96 -2.65 -20.14
N ARG A 92 -5.25 -2.90 -21.42
CA ARG A 92 -4.29 -3.51 -22.36
C ARG A 92 -3.04 -2.66 -22.45
N ILE A 93 -1.89 -3.28 -22.23
CA ILE A 93 -0.61 -2.60 -22.10
C ILE A 93 0.07 -2.49 -23.48
N SER A 94 0.48 -1.28 -23.84
CA SER A 94 1.33 -1.00 -25.00
C SER A 94 2.70 -0.52 -24.52
N ARG A 95 3.73 -0.59 -25.40
CA ARG A 95 5.07 -0.06 -25.08
C ARG A 95 5.06 1.43 -24.71
N GLN A 96 4.11 2.20 -25.23
CA GLN A 96 4.00 3.64 -24.99
C GLN A 96 3.37 3.96 -23.63
N ASN A 97 2.47 3.10 -23.13
CA ASN A 97 1.66 3.37 -21.95
C ASN A 97 2.07 2.56 -20.72
N ILE A 98 2.92 1.53 -20.88
CA ILE A 98 3.38 0.68 -19.78
C ILE A 98 4.03 1.48 -18.64
N VAL A 99 4.88 2.46 -18.96
CA VAL A 99 5.57 3.27 -17.94
C VAL A 99 4.56 4.06 -17.13
N LYS A 100 3.58 4.70 -17.79
CA LYS A 100 2.55 5.50 -17.12
C LYS A 100 1.67 4.63 -16.20
N GLN A 101 1.22 3.49 -16.71
CA GLN A 101 0.39 2.56 -15.95
C GLN A 101 1.14 1.98 -14.76
N TYR A 102 2.43 1.63 -14.93
CA TYR A 102 3.26 1.15 -13.83
C TYR A 102 3.45 2.22 -12.74
N ILE A 103 3.75 3.46 -13.11
CA ILE A 103 3.89 4.56 -12.14
C ILE A 103 2.57 4.79 -11.38
N MET A 104 1.43 4.74 -12.07
CA MET A 104 0.11 4.87 -11.43
C MET A 104 -0.16 3.74 -10.45
N ALA A 105 0.14 2.49 -10.80
CA ALA A 105 -0.02 1.34 -9.92
C ALA A 105 0.88 1.44 -8.68
N LEU A 106 2.15 1.83 -8.85
CA LEU A 106 3.06 2.04 -7.72
C LEU A 106 2.59 3.14 -6.78
N ARG A 107 2.10 4.26 -7.33
CA ARG A 107 1.55 5.36 -6.53
C ARG A 107 0.29 4.94 -5.78
N LEU A 108 -0.60 4.19 -6.42
CA LEU A 108 -1.77 3.61 -5.74
C LEU A 108 -1.33 2.76 -4.55
N MET A 109 -0.35 1.87 -4.72
CA MET A 109 0.13 1.02 -3.63
C MET A 109 0.70 1.84 -2.47
N ARG A 110 1.44 2.92 -2.75
CA ARG A 110 1.95 3.83 -1.71
C ARG A 110 0.81 4.58 -0.99
N ILE A 111 -0.22 5.03 -1.71
CA ILE A 111 -1.38 5.70 -1.13
C ILE A 111 -2.20 4.74 -0.26
N VAL A 112 -2.46 3.53 -0.76
CA VAL A 112 -3.13 2.46 0.00
C VAL A 112 -2.34 2.13 1.26
N ASN A 113 -1.00 2.08 1.17
CA ASN A 113 -0.15 1.86 2.34
C ASN A 113 -0.36 2.93 3.42
N ILE A 114 -0.43 4.21 3.04
CA ILE A 114 -0.69 5.30 4.00
C ILE A 114 -2.02 5.08 4.72
N PHE A 115 -3.09 4.76 3.98
CA PHE A 115 -4.40 4.52 4.62
C PHE A 115 -4.37 3.31 5.55
N ILE A 116 -3.64 2.24 5.22
CA ILE A 116 -3.48 1.07 6.08
C ILE A 116 -2.70 1.41 7.36
N CYS A 117 -1.61 2.16 7.25
CA CYS A 117 -0.84 2.55 8.43
C CYS A 117 -1.58 3.63 9.26
N LEU A 118 -2.46 4.41 8.64
CA LEU A 118 -3.41 5.29 9.33
C LEU A 118 -4.45 4.48 10.11
N LEU A 119 -4.97 3.37 9.55
CA LEU A 119 -5.84 2.43 10.26
C LEU A 119 -5.12 1.81 11.47
N LEU A 120 -3.83 1.48 11.36
CA LEU A 120 -3.05 0.98 12.50
C LEU A 120 -3.04 1.99 13.66
N VAL A 121 -2.75 3.27 13.36
CA VAL A 121 -2.70 4.35 14.36
C VAL A 121 -4.07 4.55 15.00
N PHE A 122 -5.14 4.70 14.22
CA PHE A 122 -6.46 4.97 14.78
C PHE A 122 -7.06 3.77 15.50
N ASN A 123 -6.76 2.54 15.09
CA ASN A 123 -7.13 1.35 15.87
C ASN A 123 -6.49 1.37 17.26
N ALA A 124 -5.21 1.75 17.35
CA ALA A 124 -4.54 1.91 18.63
C ALA A 124 -5.18 3.03 19.46
N LEU A 125 -5.49 4.19 18.86
CA LEU A 125 -6.16 5.29 19.55
C LEU A 125 -7.58 4.93 20.02
N SER A 126 -8.30 4.08 19.29
CA SER A 126 -9.68 3.71 19.60
C SER A 126 -9.85 3.05 20.97
N ILE A 127 -8.76 2.46 21.51
CA ILE A 127 -8.71 1.87 22.85
C ILE A 127 -9.10 2.92 23.91
N ASN A 128 -8.62 4.15 23.77
CA ASN A 128 -8.85 5.22 24.75
C ASN A 128 -9.83 6.28 24.25
N TYR A 129 -10.00 6.38 22.93
CA TYR A 129 -10.70 7.49 22.28
C TYR A 129 -11.80 7.00 21.34
N PRO A 130 -13.08 7.07 21.75
CA PRO A 130 -14.21 6.64 20.93
C PRO A 130 -14.32 7.39 19.59
N TRP A 131 -13.84 8.63 19.54
CA TRP A 131 -13.83 9.45 18.33
C TRP A 131 -12.90 8.92 17.23
N ALA A 132 -11.97 8.00 17.55
CA ALA A 132 -11.12 7.37 16.54
C ALA A 132 -11.89 6.40 15.63
N ASN A 133 -12.97 5.78 16.13
CA ASN A 133 -13.78 4.83 15.36
C ASN A 133 -14.39 5.40 14.07
N PRO A 134 -15.04 6.59 14.06
CA PRO A 134 -15.51 7.17 12.81
C PRO A 134 -14.35 7.50 11.85
N VAL A 135 -13.17 7.85 12.36
CA VAL A 135 -12.00 8.14 11.51
C VAL A 135 -11.48 6.87 10.83
N ILE A 136 -11.51 5.71 11.49
CA ILE A 136 -11.22 4.41 10.86
C ILE A 136 -12.16 4.19 9.67
N GLY A 137 -13.47 4.42 9.85
CA GLY A 137 -14.46 4.29 8.78
C GLY A 137 -14.18 5.23 7.59
N ILE A 138 -13.87 6.49 7.87
CA ILE A 138 -13.50 7.48 6.83
C ILE A 138 -12.24 7.04 6.08
N SER A 139 -11.27 6.47 6.79
CA SER A 139 -10.00 6.00 6.22
C SER A 139 -10.20 4.84 5.25
N VAL A 140 -11.08 3.88 5.61
CA VAL A 140 -11.47 2.78 4.71
C VAL A 140 -12.19 3.32 3.47
N ALA A 141 -13.12 4.25 3.65
CA ALA A 141 -13.84 4.87 2.52
C ALA A 141 -12.89 5.63 1.58
N ALA A 142 -11.93 6.38 2.13
CA ALA A 142 -10.91 7.08 1.35
C ALA A 142 -9.97 6.12 0.60
N MET A 143 -9.62 4.98 1.21
CA MET A 143 -8.86 3.93 0.56
C MET A 143 -9.61 3.36 -0.65
N LEU A 144 -10.90 3.02 -0.50
CA LEU A 144 -11.73 2.53 -1.61
C LEU A 144 -11.87 3.58 -2.72
N LEU A 145 -12.05 4.85 -2.35
CA LEU A 145 -12.11 5.96 -3.30
C LEU A 145 -10.80 6.10 -4.08
N SER A 146 -9.65 5.95 -3.42
CA SER A 146 -8.34 6.00 -4.09
C SER A 146 -8.18 4.91 -5.15
N ILE A 147 -8.73 3.71 -4.89
CA ILE A 147 -8.77 2.60 -5.84
C ILE A 147 -9.69 2.96 -7.03
N MET A 148 -10.89 3.48 -6.78
CA MET A 148 -11.80 3.91 -7.85
C MET A 148 -11.17 4.97 -8.75
N VAL A 149 -10.54 5.98 -8.14
CA VAL A 149 -9.83 7.05 -8.86
C VAL A 149 -8.72 6.46 -9.72
N TYR A 150 -7.95 5.50 -9.21
CA TYR A 150 -6.95 4.80 -10.01
C TYR A 150 -7.56 4.10 -11.23
N TYR A 151 -8.67 3.37 -11.08
CA TYR A 151 -9.32 2.71 -12.22
C TYR A 151 -9.79 3.72 -13.28
N ILE A 152 -10.37 4.85 -12.87
CA ILE A 152 -10.79 5.92 -13.78
C ILE A 152 -9.58 6.49 -14.54
N PHE A 153 -8.48 6.80 -13.84
CA PHE A 153 -7.27 7.32 -14.47
C PHE A 153 -6.58 6.29 -15.37
N ALA A 154 -6.57 5.02 -14.99
CA ALA A 154 -5.99 3.95 -15.78
C ALA A 154 -6.73 3.80 -17.11
N ILE A 155 -8.06 3.88 -17.11
CA ILE A 155 -8.91 3.82 -18.31
C ILE A 155 -8.74 5.06 -19.19
N ARG A 156 -8.69 6.26 -18.57
CA ARG A 156 -8.52 7.52 -19.30
C ARG A 156 -7.15 7.65 -19.98
N ASN A 157 -6.11 7.09 -19.36
CA ASN A 157 -4.73 7.12 -19.87
C ASN A 157 -4.33 5.82 -20.58
N LYS A 158 -5.28 5.19 -21.28
CA LYS A 158 -5.09 3.96 -22.06
C LYS A 158 -4.08 4.14 -23.19
#